data_AF-A0A945B760-F1
#
_entry.id   AF-A0A945B760-F1
#
_cell.length_a   1.000
_cell.length_b   1.000
_cell.length_c   1.000
_cell.angle_alpha   90.00
_cell.angle_beta   90.00
_cell.angle_gamma   90.00
#
_symmetry.space_group_name_H-M   'P 1'
#
loop_
_entity.id
_entity.type
_entity.pdbx_description
1 polymer ?
#
loop_
_entity_poly.entity_id
_entity_poly.type
_entity_poly.pdbx_seq_one_letter_code
_entity_poly.pdbx_strand_id
1 'polypeptide(L)'
;MKKFKLITYFVSVLSLLFVVTEANGSGIFKLRDYAEAVSTNDVQRIKVLRSYILGAVETHFLYSKMLRDWTNINILCTGNNKLNINELGAIFELKIMTLRRRYGEDIMDMPITKAVQMVVEEQYKCH
;
A
#
# COMPACT_ATOMS: atom_id res chain seq x y z
N MET A 1 34.65 31.81 -22.53
CA MET A 1 33.45 31.07 -22.95
C MET A 1 33.00 30.12 -21.85
N LYS A 2 32.17 30.59 -20.90
CA LYS A 2 31.60 29.80 -19.80
C LYS A 2 30.15 30.23 -19.58
N LYS A 3 29.25 29.82 -20.47
CA LYS A 3 27.80 30.09 -20.34
C LYS A 3 26.92 28.85 -20.61
N PHE A 4 27.50 27.65 -20.54
CA PHE A 4 26.83 26.41 -21.01
C PHE A 4 26.69 25.31 -19.94
N LYS A 5 26.74 25.65 -18.64
CA LYS A 5 26.59 24.66 -17.55
C LYS A 5 25.42 24.91 -16.60
N LEU A 6 24.74 26.06 -16.68
CA LEU A 6 23.63 26.35 -15.77
C LEU A 6 22.30 25.73 -16.26
N ILE A 7 22.09 25.73 -17.58
CA ILE A 7 20.84 25.23 -18.19
C ILE A 7 20.74 23.70 -18.05
N THR A 8 21.84 22.97 -18.17
CA THR A 8 21.84 21.51 -18.03
C THR A 8 21.52 21.04 -16.61
N TYR A 9 21.91 21.79 -15.57
CA TYR A 9 21.51 21.50 -14.19
C TYR A 9 20.02 21.77 -13.95
N PHE A 10 19.46 22.81 -14.56
CA PHE A 10 18.05 23.13 -14.40
C PHE A 10 17.16 22.06 -15.03
N VAL A 11 17.55 21.53 -16.20
CA VAL A 11 16.82 20.46 -16.87
C VAL A 11 16.96 19.12 -16.12
N SER A 12 18.14 18.78 -15.59
CA SER A 12 18.30 17.52 -14.83
C SER A 12 17.59 17.55 -13.49
N VAL A 13 17.52 18.69 -12.81
CA VAL A 13 16.75 18.85 -11.56
C VAL A 13 15.24 18.84 -11.82
N LEU A 14 14.76 19.44 -12.93
CA LEU A 14 13.35 19.31 -13.33
C LEU A 14 12.96 17.86 -13.65
N SER A 15 13.84 17.09 -14.30
CA SER A 15 13.62 15.66 -14.54
C SER A 15 13.57 14.85 -13.24
N LEU A 16 14.41 15.17 -12.24
CA LEU A 16 14.38 14.54 -10.92
C LEU A 16 13.13 14.93 -10.12
N LEU A 17 12.66 16.18 -10.25
CA LEU A 17 11.39 16.62 -9.64
C LEU A 17 10.18 15.91 -10.27
N PHE A 18 10.21 15.56 -11.55
CA PHE A 18 9.15 14.76 -12.18
C PHE A 18 9.18 13.26 -11.81
N VAL A 19 10.30 12.75 -11.26
CA VAL A 19 10.35 11.39 -10.69
C VAL A 19 9.85 11.38 -9.23
N VAL A 20 9.77 12.55 -8.60
CA VAL A 20 9.28 12.74 -7.23
C VAL A 20 7.95 13.50 -7.19
N THR A 21 7.34 13.83 -8.33
CA THR A 21 5.93 14.25 -8.35
C THR A 21 5.07 13.04 -8.05
N GLU A 22 4.92 12.84 -6.75
CA GLU A 22 3.70 12.55 -6.05
C GLU A 22 2.62 11.98 -6.96
N ALA A 23 2.34 10.71 -6.70
CA ALA A 23 1.00 10.21 -6.52
C ALA A 23 -0.02 11.33 -6.21
N ASN A 24 -0.45 12.06 -7.24
CA ASN A 24 -1.72 12.74 -7.30
C ASN A 24 -2.81 11.67 -7.45
N GLY A 25 -2.84 10.73 -6.49
CA GLY A 25 -3.94 9.84 -6.21
C GLY A 25 -4.85 10.54 -5.21
N SER A 26 -5.53 11.60 -5.65
CA SER A 26 -6.63 12.20 -4.88
C SER A 26 -7.86 11.27 -4.80
N GLY A 27 -7.78 10.10 -5.43
CA GLY A 27 -8.74 9.01 -5.28
C GLY A 27 -8.33 8.05 -4.17
N ILE A 28 -9.25 7.79 -3.25
CA ILE A 28 -9.14 6.65 -2.33
C ILE A 28 -9.29 5.37 -3.19
N PHE A 29 -8.18 4.70 -3.50
CA PHE A 29 -8.23 3.45 -4.25
C PHE A 29 -9.01 2.39 -3.48
N LYS A 30 -9.88 1.69 -4.19
CA LYS A 30 -10.75 0.64 -3.69
C LYS A 30 -10.18 -0.73 -4.03
N LEU A 31 -10.68 -1.78 -3.38
CA LEU A 31 -10.30 -3.15 -3.72
C LEU A 31 -10.64 -3.50 -5.18
N ARG A 32 -11.75 -2.94 -5.69
CA ARG A 32 -12.20 -3.08 -7.08
C ARG A 32 -11.14 -2.63 -8.06
N ASP A 33 -10.46 -1.51 -7.82
CA ASP A 33 -9.43 -0.98 -8.72
C ASP A 33 -8.30 -1.97 -8.97
N TYR A 34 -7.88 -2.68 -7.92
CA TYR A 34 -6.82 -3.69 -8.01
C TYR A 34 -7.33 -4.96 -8.71
N ALA A 35 -8.51 -5.45 -8.33
CA ALA A 35 -9.08 -6.63 -8.97
C ALA A 35 -9.33 -6.43 -10.47
N GLU A 36 -9.82 -5.24 -10.86
CA GLU A 36 -10.00 -4.87 -12.26
C GLU A 36 -8.67 -4.79 -13.00
N ALA A 37 -7.67 -4.08 -12.45
CA ALA A 37 -6.34 -3.97 -13.07
C ALA A 37 -5.69 -5.33 -13.30
N VAL A 38 -5.84 -6.27 -12.35
CA VAL A 38 -5.39 -7.66 -12.51
C VAL A 38 -6.18 -8.38 -13.61
N SER A 39 -7.51 -8.23 -13.63
CA SER A 39 -8.35 -8.88 -14.65
C SER A 39 -8.11 -8.39 -16.08
N THR A 40 -7.74 -7.12 -16.24
CA THR A 40 -7.45 -6.50 -17.53
C THR A 40 -5.97 -6.57 -17.92
N ASN A 41 -5.12 -7.17 -17.09
CA ASN A 41 -3.67 -7.20 -17.25
C ASN A 41 -3.04 -5.80 -17.44
N ASP A 42 -3.58 -4.78 -16.78
CA ASP A 42 -3.02 -3.43 -16.80
C ASP A 42 -1.78 -3.36 -15.91
N VAL A 43 -0.62 -3.70 -16.48
CA VAL A 43 0.66 -3.80 -15.76
C VAL A 43 1.06 -2.49 -15.07
N GLN A 44 0.74 -1.34 -15.66
CA GLN A 44 1.09 -0.05 -15.08
C GLN A 44 0.20 0.27 -13.88
N ARG A 45 -1.12 0.08 -14.02
CA ARG A 45 -2.06 0.27 -12.91
C ARG A 45 -1.81 -0.72 -11.77
N ILE A 46 -1.46 -1.97 -12.09
CA ILE A 46 -1.03 -2.96 -11.08
C ILE A 46 0.17 -2.45 -10.30
N LYS A 47 1.21 -1.91 -10.94
CA LYS A 47 2.39 -1.39 -10.25
C LYS A 47 2.05 -0.24 -9.29
N VAL A 48 1.23 0.72 -9.74
CA VAL A 48 0.79 1.85 -8.91
C VAL A 48 0.01 1.35 -7.69
N LEU A 49 -0.96 0.45 -7.91
CA LEU A 49 -1.80 -0.07 -6.83
C LEU A 49 -1.02 -0.97 -5.85
N ARG A 50 -0.02 -1.72 -6.32
CA ARG A 50 0.90 -2.47 -5.45
C ARG A 50 1.70 -1.56 -4.53
N SER A 51 2.27 -0.48 -5.06
CA SER A 51 2.97 0.52 -4.24
C SER A 51 2.03 1.17 -3.21
N TYR A 52 0.79 1.45 -3.61
CA TYR A 52 -0.23 1.98 -2.69
C TYR A 52 -0.60 0.98 -1.58
N ILE A 53 -0.82 -0.29 -1.92
CA ILE A 53 -1.08 -1.38 -0.97
C ILE A 53 0.07 -1.48 0.04
N LEU A 54 1.32 -1.53 -0.43
CA LEU A 54 2.49 -1.62 0.43
C LEU A 54 2.59 -0.43 1.38
N GLY A 55 2.39 0.80 0.87
CA GLY A 55 2.37 2.00 1.71
C GLY A 55 1.26 1.99 2.75
N ALA A 56 0.06 1.49 2.41
CA ALA A 56 -1.04 1.35 3.35
C ALA A 56 -0.75 0.31 4.43
N VAL A 57 -0.18 -0.85 4.06
CA VAL A 57 0.26 -1.90 4.98
C VAL A 57 1.33 -1.39 5.93
N GLU A 58 2.36 -0.74 5.40
CA GLU A 58 3.44 -0.15 6.19
C GLU A 58 2.93 0.89 7.17
N THR A 59 2.10 1.82 6.70
CA THR A 59 1.52 2.87 7.54
C THR A 59 0.72 2.28 8.69
N HIS A 60 -0.17 1.31 8.39
CA HIS A 60 -0.99 0.69 9.42
C HIS A 60 -0.16 -0.16 10.39
N PHE A 61 0.85 -0.88 9.88
CA PHE A 61 1.77 -1.66 10.71
C PHE A 61 2.58 -0.78 11.67
N LEU A 62 3.17 0.30 11.17
CA LEU A 62 3.93 1.26 11.97
C LEU A 62 3.04 1.95 13.01
N TYR A 63 1.85 2.39 12.62
CA TYR A 63 0.88 2.99 13.53
C TYR A 63 0.47 2.03 14.65
N SER A 64 0.15 0.77 14.30
CA SER A 64 -0.23 -0.25 15.26
C SER A 64 0.93 -0.63 16.20
N LYS A 65 2.17 -0.61 15.69
CA LYS A 65 3.38 -0.77 16.51
C LYS A 65 3.55 0.40 17.48
N MET A 66 3.42 1.64 17.01
CA MET A 66 3.50 2.84 17.86
C MET A 66 2.45 2.82 18.97
N LEU A 67 1.21 2.48 18.65
CA LEU A 67 0.14 2.36 19.65
C LEU A 67 0.48 1.30 20.70
N ARG A 68 0.98 0.13 20.31
CA ARG A 68 1.44 -0.90 21.25
C ARG A 68 2.60 -0.39 22.12
N ASP A 69 3.54 0.35 21.54
CA ASP A 69 4.70 0.84 22.29
C ASP A 69 4.32 1.97 23.26
N TRP A 70 3.26 2.74 22.95
CA TRP A 70 2.77 3.87 23.76
C TRP A 70 1.64 3.52 24.72
N THR A 71 1.01 2.35 24.57
CA THR A 71 -0.11 1.91 25.40
C THR A 71 0.15 0.50 25.93
N ASN A 72 -0.57 0.06 26.95
CA ASN A 72 -0.55 -1.35 27.36
C ASN A 72 -1.47 -2.24 26.50
N ILE A 73 -1.96 -1.73 25.36
CA ILE A 73 -2.86 -2.47 24.48
C ILE A 73 -2.02 -3.32 23.52
N ASN A 74 -2.15 -4.64 23.65
CA ASN A 74 -1.56 -5.60 22.71
C ASN A 74 -2.34 -5.62 21.40
N ILE A 75 -2.16 -4.61 20.55
CA ILE A 75 -2.78 -4.55 19.21
C ILE A 75 -2.08 -5.50 18.24
N LEU A 76 -0.77 -5.75 18.42
CA LEU A 76 0.04 -6.64 17.58
C LEU A 76 0.85 -7.64 18.41
N CYS A 77 0.31 -8.84 18.67
CA CYS A 77 0.97 -9.84 19.51
C CYS A 77 2.24 -10.40 18.88
N THR A 78 3.41 -10.27 19.53
CA THR A 78 4.74 -10.73 19.06
C THR A 78 4.91 -12.24 19.11
N GLY A 79 4.25 -12.97 18.21
CA GLY A 79 4.56 -14.38 17.94
C GLY A 79 5.80 -14.57 17.04
N ASN A 80 6.42 -15.74 17.10
CA ASN A 80 7.70 -16.09 16.45
C ASN A 80 7.68 -16.13 14.90
N ASN A 81 6.50 -16.13 14.25
CA ASN A 81 6.36 -16.19 12.78
C ASN A 81 5.61 -14.96 12.25
N LYS A 82 6.18 -13.77 12.45
CA LYS A 82 5.59 -12.53 11.94
C LYS A 82 6.09 -12.20 10.55
N LEU A 83 5.13 -12.01 9.64
CA LEU A 83 5.40 -11.60 8.27
C LEU A 83 5.91 -10.17 8.20
N ASN A 84 6.93 -9.94 7.40
CA ASN A 84 7.41 -8.60 7.09
C ASN A 84 6.39 -7.83 6.21
N ILE A 85 6.62 -6.53 6.01
CA ILE A 85 5.70 -5.65 5.27
C ILE A 85 5.45 -6.15 3.84
N ASN A 86 6.48 -6.66 3.16
CA ASN A 86 6.34 -7.16 1.79
C ASN A 86 5.49 -8.44 1.74
N GLU A 87 5.70 -9.34 2.70
CA GLU A 87 4.90 -10.56 2.84
C GLU A 87 3.43 -10.23 3.17
N LEU A 88 3.18 -9.24 4.03
CA LEU A 88 1.83 -8.75 4.32
C LEU A 88 1.17 -8.12 3.10
N GLY A 89 1.91 -7.32 2.32
CA GLY A 89 1.45 -6.78 1.05
C GLY A 89 1.05 -7.88 0.06
N ALA A 90 1.91 -8.89 -0.11
CA ALA A 90 1.63 -10.02 -1.00
C ALA A 90 0.40 -10.83 -0.55
N ILE A 91 0.24 -11.08 0.75
CA ILE A 91 -0.97 -11.73 1.29
C ILE A 91 -2.20 -10.86 1.06
N PHE A 92 -2.08 -9.55 1.23
CA PHE A 92 -3.20 -8.64 0.99
C PHE A 92 -3.64 -8.64 -0.47
N GLU A 93 -2.70 -8.61 -1.42
CA GLU A 93 -2.97 -8.75 -2.86
C GLU A 93 -3.74 -10.05 -3.18
N LEU A 94 -3.29 -11.18 -2.64
CA LEU A 94 -3.97 -12.47 -2.78
C LEU A 94 -5.37 -12.44 -2.13
N LYS A 95 -5.50 -11.79 -0.97
CA LYS A 95 -6.77 -11.65 -0.26
C LYS A 95 -7.76 -10.81 -1.05
N ILE A 96 -7.37 -9.70 -1.70
CA ILE A 96 -8.30 -8.91 -2.54
C ILE A 96 -9.03 -9.80 -3.55
N MET A 97 -8.30 -10.68 -4.22
CA MET A 97 -8.87 -11.60 -5.21
C MET A 97 -9.85 -12.63 -4.61
N THR A 98 -9.69 -12.95 -3.32
CA THR A 98 -10.57 -13.91 -2.60
C THR A 98 -11.72 -13.22 -1.86
N LEU A 99 -11.55 -11.97 -1.43
CA LEU A 99 -12.58 -11.20 -0.70
C LEU A 99 -13.84 -11.03 -1.54
N ARG A 100 -13.70 -10.76 -2.85
CA ARG A 100 -14.83 -10.72 -3.79
C ARG A 100 -15.68 -11.99 -3.74
N ARG A 101 -15.04 -13.15 -3.68
CA ARG A 101 -15.73 -14.45 -3.66
C ARG A 101 -16.42 -14.72 -2.33
N ARG A 102 -15.84 -14.26 -1.22
CA ARG A 102 -16.32 -14.55 0.14
C ARG A 102 -17.42 -13.59 0.61
N TYR A 103 -17.34 -12.31 0.23
CA TYR A 103 -18.21 -11.26 0.75
C TYR A 103 -19.03 -10.52 -0.33
N GLY A 104 -18.94 -10.95 -1.59
CA GLY A 104 -19.70 -10.37 -2.69
C GLY A 104 -19.10 -9.07 -3.25
N GLU A 105 -19.87 -8.35 -4.06
CA GLU A 105 -19.42 -7.11 -4.72
C GLU A 105 -19.31 -5.93 -3.76
N ASP A 106 -20.08 -5.92 -2.67
CA ASP A 106 -20.15 -4.78 -1.73
C ASP A 106 -18.80 -4.50 -1.06
N ILE A 107 -18.02 -5.54 -0.76
CA ILE A 107 -16.68 -5.38 -0.19
C ILE A 107 -15.71 -4.75 -1.18
N MET A 108 -15.95 -4.87 -2.48
CA MET A 108 -15.02 -4.40 -3.51
C MET A 108 -14.97 -2.87 -3.58
N ASP A 109 -16.02 -2.20 -3.12
CA ASP A 109 -16.06 -0.75 -3.01
C ASP A 109 -15.37 -0.21 -1.76
N MET A 110 -14.86 -1.09 -0.89
CA MET A 110 -14.09 -0.71 0.28
C MET A 110 -12.75 -0.07 -0.13
N PRO A 111 -12.35 1.04 0.52
CA PRO A 111 -11.00 1.56 0.44
C PRO A 111 -9.93 0.52 0.80
N ILE A 112 -8.86 0.45 0.02
CA ILE A 112 -7.69 -0.39 0.32
C ILE A 112 -7.16 -0.13 1.73
N THR A 113 -7.08 1.14 2.15
CA THR A 113 -6.60 1.54 3.48
C THR A 113 -7.44 0.98 4.62
N LYS A 114 -8.76 0.82 4.44
CA LYS A 114 -9.65 0.22 5.44
C LYS A 114 -9.53 -1.31 5.46
N ALA A 115 -9.44 -1.92 4.29
CA ALA A 115 -9.31 -3.38 4.18
C ALA A 115 -7.97 -3.90 4.71
N VAL A 116 -6.89 -3.10 4.61
CA VAL A 116 -5.57 -3.45 5.15
C VAL A 116 -5.62 -3.75 6.64
N GLN A 117 -6.38 -2.95 7.42
CA GLN A 117 -6.54 -3.17 8.86
C GLN A 117 -7.04 -4.58 9.16
N MET A 118 -8.06 -5.04 8.42
CA MET A 118 -8.64 -6.37 8.62
C MET A 118 -7.60 -7.49 8.46
N VAL A 119 -6.67 -7.34 7.50
CA VAL A 119 -5.67 -8.37 7.20
C VAL A 119 -4.48 -8.30 8.15
N VAL A 120 -3.98 -7.11 8.46
CA VAL A 120 -2.88 -6.94 9.42
C VAL A 120 -3.34 -7.42 10.80
N GLU A 121 -4.52 -7.02 11.27
CA GLU A 121 -5.06 -7.50 12.53
C GLU A 121 -5.27 -9.01 12.52
N GLU A 122 -5.81 -9.61 11.44
CA GLU A 122 -5.97 -11.07 11.34
C GLU A 122 -4.64 -11.82 11.50
N GLN A 123 -3.55 -11.31 10.90
CA GLN A 123 -2.22 -11.94 10.99
C GLN A 123 -1.50 -11.68 12.33
N TYR A 124 -1.90 -10.63 13.05
CA TYR A 124 -1.23 -10.18 14.27
C TYR A 124 -2.10 -10.29 15.53
N LYS A 125 -3.25 -10.98 15.44
CA LYS A 125 -4.18 -11.25 16.53
C LYS A 125 -3.49 -11.95 17.70
N CYS A 126 -3.83 -11.48 18.90
CA CYS A 126 -3.48 -12.14 20.14
C CYS A 126 -4.41 -13.33 20.37
N HIS A 127 -3.84 -14.52 20.54
CA HIS A 127 -4.56 -15.71 21.00
C HIS A 127 -4.49 -15.81 22.52
#